data_AF-A0A382FUV7-F1
#
_entry.id   AF-A0A382FUV7-F1
#
_cell.length_a   1.000
_cell.length_b   1.000
_cell.length_c   1.000
_cell.angle_alpha   90.00
_cell.angle_beta   90.00
_cell.angle_gamma   90.00
#
_symmetry.space_group_name_H-M   'P 1'
#
loop_
_entity.id
_entity.type
_entity.pdbx_description
1 polymer ?
#
loop_
_entity_poly.entity_id
_entity_poly.type
_entity_poly.pdbx_seq_one_letter_code
_entity_poly.pdbx_strand_id
1 'polypeptide(L)'
;VNVHWVDATILCSYLLGMVVFGMWMGRGTRSSAEFMVGGRDMPWWAVLCSIVATETSTITFLSVPGLAYTGDLGFLQLPLGYILGRWIVASKLLPRYFAGELFTAYEVLDRHFGSAVKRAASLLFIITRTLGDGFRLFLGAIVLQHVAGIDMNMAIIALGVATIVYTFAGGIRAVIWTDFIQFVVYMLGAAIAFGILLDSIDGGWGAVTELARAELTGDKLRVFHFDFDLTGTYLFWAGLIGGGILAVGTHGVDQLMVQRYLSARSQGEAALALRLSGIVVLLQFALFLLIGTALFAYYSQNPPAESFAKSDRVFATFIIDKMPIGVLGIVLGALFSAAMSTLSSSLNSSATVLVNDILTINSDSSRLRLAKWLTVAFGIAQIVVGISGQWLESSV
;
A
#
# COMPACT_ATOMS: atom_id res chain seq x y z
N VAL A 1 -24.09 2.48 9.95
CA VAL A 1 -24.15 3.96 9.80
C VAL A 1 -24.65 4.25 8.39
N ASN A 2 -25.59 5.18 8.21
CA ASN A 2 -25.93 5.63 6.85
C ASN A 2 -25.01 6.81 6.53
N VAL A 3 -24.00 6.59 5.68
CA VAL A 3 -23.17 7.66 5.15
C VAL A 3 -24.06 8.74 4.54
N HIS A 4 -23.81 9.99 4.91
CA HIS A 4 -24.57 11.12 4.38
C HIS A 4 -24.37 11.19 2.86
N TRP A 5 -25.40 11.58 2.11
CA TRP A 5 -25.35 11.56 0.64
C TRP A 5 -24.21 12.41 0.05
N VAL A 6 -23.77 13.45 0.77
CA VAL A 6 -22.60 14.27 0.40
C VAL A 6 -21.33 13.44 0.42
N ASP A 7 -21.08 12.70 1.51
CA ASP A 7 -19.92 11.83 1.65
C ASP A 7 -19.94 10.69 0.62
N ALA A 8 -21.10 10.09 0.40
CA ALA A 8 -21.29 9.07 -0.63
C ALA A 8 -20.99 9.64 -2.02
N THR A 9 -21.46 10.85 -2.32
CA THR A 9 -21.21 11.52 -3.61
C THR A 9 -19.73 11.81 -3.80
N ILE A 10 -19.04 12.32 -2.76
CA ILE A 10 -17.59 12.57 -2.81
C ILE A 10 -16.84 11.26 -3.06
N LEU A 11 -17.17 10.21 -2.31
CA LEU A 11 -16.52 8.91 -2.45
C LEU A 11 -16.73 8.30 -3.85
N CYS A 12 -17.98 8.25 -4.32
CA CYS A 12 -18.30 7.72 -5.64
C CYS A 12 -17.64 8.54 -6.76
N SER A 13 -17.63 9.88 -6.62
CA SER A 13 -16.96 10.77 -7.59
C SER A 13 -15.45 10.55 -7.60
N TYR A 14 -14.84 10.34 -6.44
CA TYR A 14 -13.42 10.02 -6.32
C TYR A 14 -13.11 8.67 -6.98
N LEU A 15 -13.85 7.60 -6.65
CA LEU A 15 -13.64 6.26 -7.23
C LEU A 15 -13.80 6.29 -8.76
N LEU A 16 -14.87 6.91 -9.25
CA LEU A 16 -15.11 7.07 -10.68
C LEU A 16 -14.02 7.93 -11.33
N GLY A 17 -13.63 9.02 -10.68
CA GLY A 17 -12.56 9.91 -11.13
C GLY A 17 -11.22 9.19 -11.28
N MET A 18 -10.87 8.29 -10.34
CA MET A 18 -9.66 7.46 -10.43
C MET A 18 -9.73 6.47 -11.59
N VAL A 19 -10.88 5.84 -11.83
CA VAL A 19 -11.08 4.94 -12.97
C VAL A 19 -10.92 5.71 -14.29
N VAL A 20 -11.60 6.86 -14.42
CA VAL A 20 -11.52 7.72 -15.62
C VAL A 20 -10.10 8.22 -15.85
N PHE A 21 -9.44 8.72 -14.80
CA PHE A 21 -8.07 9.21 -14.88
C PHE A 21 -7.09 8.10 -15.27
N GLY A 22 -7.19 6.92 -14.66
CA GLY A 22 -6.33 5.79 -15.00
C GLY A 22 -6.55 5.30 -16.44
N MET A 23 -7.80 5.25 -16.92
CA MET A 23 -8.09 4.96 -18.33
C MET A 23 -7.50 6.03 -19.26
N TRP A 24 -7.58 7.30 -18.89
CA TRP A 24 -7.02 8.41 -19.66
C TRP A 24 -5.49 8.34 -19.74
N MET A 25 -4.81 8.03 -18.63
CA MET A 25 -3.35 7.82 -18.62
C MET A 25 -2.92 6.56 -19.36
N GLY A 26 -3.81 5.56 -19.44
CA GLY A 26 -3.62 4.34 -20.21
C GLY A 26 -3.86 4.45 -21.71
N ARG A 27 -4.34 5.61 -22.20
CA ARG A 27 -4.61 5.78 -23.63
C ARG A 27 -3.33 5.63 -24.46
N GLY A 28 -3.44 4.94 -25.58
CA GLY A 28 -2.34 4.81 -26.53
C GLY A 28 -1.36 3.66 -26.26
N THR A 29 -1.59 2.81 -25.25
CA THR A 29 -0.78 1.59 -25.05
C THR A 29 -0.92 0.62 -26.23
N ARG A 30 0.16 0.47 -27.00
CA ARG A 30 0.24 -0.29 -28.25
C ARG A 30 1.27 -1.43 -28.22
N SER A 31 2.18 -1.46 -27.24
CA SER A 31 3.20 -2.51 -27.11
C SER A 31 3.23 -3.14 -25.72
N SER A 32 3.85 -4.32 -25.58
CA SER A 32 4.06 -4.93 -24.26
C SER A 32 4.99 -4.09 -23.37
N ALA A 33 5.99 -3.41 -23.95
CA ALA A 33 6.86 -2.46 -23.25
C ALA A 33 6.09 -1.30 -22.62
N GLU A 34 5.14 -0.71 -23.33
CA GLU A 34 4.29 0.35 -22.79
C GLU A 34 3.37 -0.16 -21.67
N PHE A 35 2.85 -1.39 -21.79
CA PHE A 35 1.94 -1.96 -20.79
C PHE A 35 2.65 -2.43 -19.52
N MET A 36 3.84 -3.04 -19.65
CA MET A 36 4.52 -3.73 -18.56
C MET A 36 5.58 -2.87 -17.86
N VAL A 37 6.22 -1.95 -18.58
CA VAL A 37 7.27 -1.07 -18.02
C VAL A 37 7.05 0.40 -18.40
N GLY A 38 5.85 0.76 -18.84
CA GLY A 38 5.45 2.16 -19.03
C GLY A 38 6.25 2.88 -20.13
N GLY A 39 6.87 2.13 -21.04
CA GLY A 39 7.78 2.68 -22.04
C GLY A 39 9.10 3.22 -21.47
N ARG A 40 9.40 2.95 -20.19
CA ARG A 40 10.62 3.38 -19.48
C ARG A 40 10.83 4.91 -19.47
N ASP A 41 9.74 5.66 -19.36
CA ASP A 41 9.77 7.14 -19.39
C ASP A 41 9.10 7.78 -18.15
N MET A 42 8.90 7.01 -17.09
CA MET A 42 8.29 7.56 -15.86
C MET A 42 9.29 8.44 -15.11
N PRO A 43 8.88 9.66 -14.69
CA PRO A 43 9.75 10.53 -13.93
C PRO A 43 9.95 10.01 -12.50
N TRP A 44 11.14 10.23 -11.93
CA TRP A 44 11.52 9.73 -10.61
C TRP A 44 10.51 10.03 -9.48
N TRP A 45 9.85 11.20 -9.49
CA TRP A 45 8.92 11.59 -8.44
C TRP A 45 7.61 10.79 -8.51
N ALA A 46 7.15 10.43 -9.71
CA ALA A 46 5.97 9.58 -9.89
C ALA A 46 6.30 8.14 -9.46
N VAL A 47 7.49 7.66 -9.83
CA VAL A 47 7.99 6.35 -9.39
C VAL A 47 8.13 6.29 -7.86
N LEU A 48 8.66 7.35 -7.24
CA LEU A 48 8.76 7.47 -5.78
C LEU A 48 7.40 7.34 -5.12
N CYS A 49 6.44 8.19 -5.48
CA CYS A 49 5.10 8.16 -4.89
C CYS A 49 4.42 6.82 -5.12
N SER A 50 4.63 6.20 -6.29
CA SER A 50 4.09 4.89 -6.61
C SER A 50 4.70 3.76 -5.77
N ILE A 51 6.00 3.80 -5.46
CA ILE A 51 6.64 2.87 -4.51
C ILE A 51 5.95 2.97 -3.15
N VAL A 52 5.80 4.19 -2.62
CA VAL A 52 5.23 4.44 -1.29
C VAL A 52 3.75 4.08 -1.24
N ALA A 53 2.98 4.41 -2.28
CA ALA A 53 1.56 4.06 -2.37
C ALA A 53 1.35 2.54 -2.41
N THR A 54 2.17 1.81 -3.18
CA THR A 54 2.02 0.35 -3.30
C THR A 54 2.38 -0.39 -2.02
N GLU A 55 3.36 0.11 -1.28
CA GLU A 55 3.75 -0.42 0.03
C GLU A 55 2.67 -0.16 1.10
N THR A 56 1.87 0.90 0.93
CA THR A 56 0.87 1.32 1.91
C THR A 56 -0.48 0.72 1.60
N SER A 57 -0.97 -0.14 2.49
CA SER A 57 -2.32 -0.73 2.37
C SER A 57 -3.32 -0.05 3.30
N THR A 58 -4.61 -0.32 3.09
CA THR A 58 -5.68 0.06 4.04
C THR A 58 -5.41 -0.45 5.45
N ILE A 59 -4.84 -1.66 5.58
CA ILE A 59 -4.43 -2.21 6.88
C ILE A 59 -3.35 -1.34 7.50
N THR A 60 -2.31 -0.98 6.75
CA THR A 60 -1.24 -0.09 7.24
C THR A 60 -1.80 1.25 7.72
N PHE A 61 -2.72 1.84 6.96
CA PHE A 61 -3.36 3.11 7.28
C PHE A 61 -4.12 3.08 8.61
N LEU A 62 -4.80 1.97 8.93
CA LEU A 62 -5.61 1.83 10.15
C LEU A 62 -4.84 1.22 11.33
N SER A 63 -3.98 0.24 11.08
CA SER A 63 -3.27 -0.52 12.11
C SER A 63 -2.07 0.22 12.69
N VAL A 64 -1.34 1.03 11.92
CA VAL A 64 -0.18 1.77 12.45
C VAL A 64 -0.57 2.79 13.53
N PRO A 65 -1.64 3.60 13.37
CA PRO A 65 -2.18 4.38 14.48
C PRO A 65 -2.59 3.51 15.67
N GLY A 66 -3.18 2.34 15.42
CA GLY A 66 -3.54 1.37 16.46
C GLY A 66 -2.33 0.91 17.30
N LEU A 67 -1.16 0.73 16.68
CA LEU A 67 0.09 0.35 17.39
C LEU A 67 0.50 1.42 18.40
N ALA A 68 0.48 2.70 18.02
CA ALA A 68 0.82 3.80 18.94
C ALA A 68 -0.29 4.10 19.97
N TYR A 69 -1.56 3.81 19.64
CA TYR A 69 -2.65 3.88 20.62
C TYR A 69 -2.38 2.93 21.80
N THR A 70 -2.07 1.66 21.51
CA THR A 70 -1.80 0.65 22.54
C THR A 70 -0.39 0.70 23.10
N GLY A 71 0.59 1.20 22.33
CA GLY A 71 2.01 1.21 22.66
C GLY A 71 2.60 2.61 22.61
N ASP A 72 3.75 2.73 21.93
CA ASP A 72 4.55 3.95 21.77
C ASP A 72 5.02 4.15 20.30
N LEU A 73 6.01 5.02 20.08
CA LEU A 73 6.54 5.33 18.75
C LEU A 73 7.65 4.37 18.27
N GLY A 74 7.90 3.27 18.99
CA GLY A 74 8.98 2.30 18.72
C GLY A 74 8.94 1.69 17.32
N PHE A 75 7.76 1.64 16.69
CA PHE A 75 7.58 1.18 15.30
C PHE A 75 8.47 1.95 14.30
N LEU A 76 8.87 3.20 14.59
CA LEU A 76 9.77 3.99 13.73
C LEU A 76 11.17 3.41 13.56
N GLN A 77 11.57 2.45 14.39
CA GLN A 77 12.86 1.77 14.21
C GLN A 77 12.86 0.85 12.98
N LEU A 78 11.67 0.38 12.56
CA LEU A 78 11.49 -0.44 11.36
C LEU A 78 11.77 0.34 10.05
N PRO A 79 11.15 1.51 9.77
CA PRO A 79 11.46 2.31 8.59
C PRO A 79 12.89 2.89 8.57
N LEU A 80 13.56 3.04 9.73
CA LEU A 80 15.01 3.33 9.73
C LEU A 80 15.80 2.19 9.07
N GLY A 81 15.43 0.94 9.36
CA GLY A 81 15.94 -0.23 8.64
C GLY A 81 15.59 -0.19 7.15
N TYR A 82 14.37 0.23 6.79
CA TYR A 82 13.95 0.32 5.38
C TYR A 82 14.85 1.23 4.57
N ILE A 83 15.27 2.38 5.14
CA ILE A 83 16.22 3.28 4.49
C ILE A 83 17.51 2.53 4.15
N LEU A 84 18.11 1.83 5.11
CA LEU A 84 19.34 1.06 4.87
C LEU A 84 19.16 -0.01 3.78
N GLY A 85 18.07 -0.78 3.86
CA GLY A 85 17.78 -1.82 2.87
C GLY A 85 17.60 -1.26 1.47
N ARG A 86 16.88 -0.13 1.31
CA ARG A 86 16.69 0.54 0.02
C ARG A 86 17.98 1.09 -0.55
N TRP A 87 18.89 1.59 0.29
CA TRP A 87 20.24 1.97 -0.14
C TRP A 87 21.04 0.77 -0.67
N ILE A 88 20.94 -0.39 -0.03
CA ILE A 88 21.56 -1.64 -0.51
C ILE A 88 20.95 -2.03 -1.87
N VAL A 89 19.62 -2.02 -2.00
CA VAL A 89 18.95 -2.35 -3.27
C VAL A 89 19.38 -1.39 -4.38
N ALA A 90 19.33 -0.08 -4.14
CA ALA A 90 19.70 0.95 -5.12
C ALA A 90 21.16 0.85 -5.58
N SER A 91 22.06 0.36 -4.72
CA SER A 91 23.49 0.26 -5.03
C SER A 91 23.92 -1.10 -5.59
N LYS A 92 23.23 -2.21 -5.23
CA LYS A 92 23.67 -3.58 -5.58
C LYS A 92 22.74 -4.29 -6.55
N LEU A 93 21.43 -4.17 -6.38
CA LEU A 93 20.44 -4.91 -7.18
C LEU A 93 20.01 -4.11 -8.40
N LEU A 94 19.75 -2.82 -8.22
CA LEU A 94 19.29 -1.94 -9.27
C LEU A 94 20.18 -1.92 -10.53
N PRO A 95 21.53 -1.86 -10.44
CA PRO A 95 22.38 -1.93 -11.63
C PRO A 95 22.20 -3.22 -12.43
N ARG A 96 21.85 -4.34 -11.78
CA ARG A 96 21.63 -5.63 -12.47
C ARG A 96 20.32 -5.65 -13.25
N TYR A 97 19.29 -4.99 -12.72
CA TYR A 97 18.00 -4.86 -13.42
C TYR A 97 18.10 -3.97 -14.66
N PHE A 98 18.94 -2.93 -14.59
CA PHE A 98 19.19 -2.02 -15.70
C PHE A 98 20.26 -2.49 -16.70
N ALA A 99 20.93 -3.63 -16.45
CA ALA A 99 21.92 -4.22 -17.36
C ALA A 99 21.31 -4.87 -18.62
N GLY A 100 20.02 -4.64 -18.89
CA GLY A 100 19.29 -5.12 -20.06
C GLY A 100 17.86 -4.58 -20.09
N GLU A 101 17.10 -4.98 -21.10
CA GLU A 101 15.69 -4.57 -21.25
C GLU A 101 14.74 -5.56 -20.57
N LEU A 102 14.94 -5.79 -19.27
CA LEU A 102 14.13 -6.73 -18.51
C LEU A 102 12.69 -6.23 -18.35
N PHE A 103 11.77 -7.19 -18.22
CA PHE A 103 10.39 -6.99 -17.79
C PHE A 103 10.17 -7.46 -16.35
N THR A 104 10.94 -8.45 -15.90
CA THR A 104 10.80 -9.03 -14.57
C THR A 104 12.10 -9.05 -13.77
N ALA A 105 11.97 -9.01 -12.45
CA ALA A 105 13.08 -9.21 -11.53
C ALA A 105 13.72 -10.60 -11.69
N TYR A 106 12.92 -11.60 -12.09
CA TYR A 106 13.31 -13.01 -12.11
C TYR A 106 14.11 -13.39 -13.36
N GLU A 107 14.08 -12.59 -14.43
CA GLU A 107 14.98 -12.74 -15.58
C GLU A 107 16.46 -12.67 -15.18
N VAL A 108 16.80 -11.93 -14.10
CA VAL A 108 18.16 -11.92 -13.55
C VAL A 108 18.56 -13.31 -13.03
N LEU A 109 17.62 -14.07 -12.46
CA LEU A 109 17.87 -15.43 -11.96
C LEU A 109 18.13 -16.41 -13.09
N ASP A 110 17.47 -16.24 -14.24
CA ASP A 110 17.65 -17.09 -15.41
C ASP A 110 19.10 -17.07 -15.90
N ARG A 111 19.71 -15.88 -15.94
CA ARG A 111 21.09 -15.68 -16.37
C ARG A 111 22.11 -16.37 -15.46
N HIS A 112 21.80 -16.56 -14.18
CA HIS A 112 22.75 -17.09 -13.18
C HIS A 112 22.47 -18.54 -12.78
N PHE A 113 21.20 -18.94 -12.75
CA PHE A 113 20.75 -20.22 -12.18
C PHE A 113 19.84 -21.02 -13.14
N GLY A 114 19.48 -20.44 -14.29
CA GLY A 114 18.66 -21.08 -15.31
C GLY A 114 17.15 -20.97 -15.10
N SER A 115 16.43 -21.47 -16.11
CA SER A 115 15.00 -21.21 -16.28
C SER A 115 14.12 -21.86 -15.21
N ALA A 116 14.56 -22.97 -14.62
CA ALA A 116 13.84 -23.62 -13.53
C ALA A 116 13.74 -22.72 -12.29
N VAL A 117 14.82 -22.03 -11.92
CA VAL A 117 14.85 -21.12 -10.76
C VAL A 117 14.02 -19.87 -11.05
N LYS A 118 14.13 -19.31 -12.26
CA LYS A 118 13.25 -18.20 -12.71
C LYS A 118 11.77 -18.57 -12.54
N ARG A 119 11.36 -19.72 -13.09
CA ARG A 119 9.96 -20.18 -13.05
C ARG A 119 9.48 -20.46 -11.64
N ALA A 120 10.31 -21.07 -10.80
CA ALA A 120 9.96 -21.32 -9.39
C ALA A 120 9.72 -20.00 -8.62
N ALA A 121 10.62 -19.02 -8.75
CA ALA A 121 10.46 -17.71 -8.12
C ALA A 121 9.20 -16.98 -8.64
N SER A 122 8.96 -17.06 -9.94
CA SER A 122 7.80 -16.45 -10.61
C SER A 122 6.47 -17.04 -10.13
N LEU A 123 6.39 -18.38 -10.02
CA LEU A 123 5.19 -19.07 -9.53
C LEU A 123 4.94 -18.76 -8.05
N LEU A 124 6.00 -18.76 -7.23
CA LEU A 124 5.90 -18.39 -5.82
C LEU A 124 5.37 -16.95 -5.67
N PHE A 125 5.90 -16.01 -6.45
CA PHE A 125 5.41 -14.64 -6.49
C PHE A 125 3.93 -14.60 -6.85
N ILE A 126 3.52 -15.18 -7.99
CA ILE A 126 2.14 -15.15 -8.46
C ILE A 126 1.16 -15.70 -7.41
N ILE A 127 1.47 -16.86 -6.83
CA ILE A 127 0.59 -17.53 -5.85
C ILE A 127 0.47 -16.68 -4.58
N THR A 128 1.60 -16.31 -3.98
CA THR A 128 1.61 -15.55 -2.71
C THR A 128 1.00 -14.16 -2.88
N ARG A 129 1.23 -13.52 -4.03
CA ARG A 129 0.69 -12.21 -4.38
C ARG A 129 -0.83 -12.25 -4.59
N THR A 130 -1.33 -13.26 -5.30
CA THR A 130 -2.78 -13.45 -5.51
C THR A 130 -3.51 -13.67 -4.19
N LEU A 131 -2.97 -14.53 -3.32
CA LEU A 131 -3.57 -14.80 -2.01
C LEU A 131 -3.51 -13.58 -1.09
N GLY A 132 -2.33 -12.96 -0.96
CA GLY A 132 -2.12 -11.83 -0.07
C GLY A 132 -2.96 -10.60 -0.44
N ASP A 133 -2.96 -10.21 -1.72
CA ASP A 133 -3.66 -9.00 -2.14
C ASP A 133 -5.17 -9.22 -2.32
N GLY A 134 -5.63 -10.44 -2.59
CA GLY A 134 -7.04 -10.81 -2.48
C GLY A 134 -7.56 -10.70 -1.05
N PHE A 135 -6.77 -11.14 -0.06
CA PHE A 135 -7.14 -10.98 1.35
C PHE A 135 -7.09 -9.50 1.80
N ARG A 136 -6.13 -8.71 1.32
CA ARG A 136 -6.11 -7.25 1.56
C ARG A 136 -7.31 -6.54 0.95
N LEU A 137 -7.76 -6.96 -0.24
CA LEU A 137 -8.99 -6.45 -0.85
C LEU A 137 -10.21 -6.72 0.04
N PHE A 138 -10.33 -7.92 0.60
CA PHE A 138 -11.37 -8.22 1.60
C PHE A 138 -11.32 -7.28 2.80
N LEU A 139 -10.15 -7.11 3.42
CA LEU A 139 -10.01 -6.23 4.58
C LEU A 139 -10.33 -4.76 4.26
N GLY A 140 -9.97 -4.29 3.06
CA GLY A 140 -10.38 -2.96 2.58
C GLY A 140 -11.89 -2.86 2.36
N ALA A 141 -12.52 -3.91 1.86
CA ALA A 141 -13.95 -3.96 1.60
C ALA A 141 -14.81 -3.96 2.88
N ILE A 142 -14.29 -4.44 4.02
CA ILE A 142 -14.99 -4.36 5.32
C ILE A 142 -15.39 -2.93 5.64
N VAL A 143 -14.47 -1.98 5.43
CA VAL A 143 -14.77 -0.57 5.70
C VAL A 143 -15.82 -0.05 4.73
N LEU A 144 -15.73 -0.38 3.44
CA LEU A 144 -16.73 0.01 2.44
C LEU A 144 -18.11 -0.56 2.75
N GLN A 145 -18.19 -1.83 3.13
CA GLN A 145 -19.43 -2.49 3.53
C GLN A 145 -20.08 -1.76 4.72
N HIS A 146 -19.29 -1.47 5.76
CA HIS A 146 -19.80 -0.83 6.98
C HIS A 146 -20.31 0.59 6.73
N VAL A 147 -19.59 1.39 5.92
CA VAL A 147 -19.93 2.79 5.67
C VAL A 147 -21.02 2.93 4.59
N ALA A 148 -20.93 2.20 3.49
CA ALA A 148 -21.91 2.29 2.41
C ALA A 148 -23.18 1.48 2.69
N GLY A 149 -23.18 0.59 3.70
CA GLY A 149 -24.32 -0.26 4.03
C GLY A 149 -24.67 -1.27 2.94
N ILE A 150 -23.69 -1.64 2.10
CA ILE A 150 -23.86 -2.61 1.01
C ILE A 150 -23.40 -4.00 1.44
N ASP A 151 -23.83 -5.03 0.70
CA ASP A 151 -23.37 -6.40 0.92
C ASP A 151 -21.83 -6.51 0.78
N MET A 152 -21.22 -7.41 1.57
CA MET A 152 -19.76 -7.59 1.57
C MET A 152 -19.24 -8.01 0.20
N ASN A 153 -19.94 -8.92 -0.50
CA ASN A 153 -19.52 -9.33 -1.84
C ASN A 153 -19.61 -8.16 -2.81
N MET A 154 -20.65 -7.33 -2.70
CA MET A 154 -20.77 -6.11 -3.50
C MET A 154 -19.62 -5.14 -3.25
N ALA A 155 -19.21 -4.94 -1.99
CA ALA A 155 -18.07 -4.09 -1.66
C ALA A 155 -16.76 -4.60 -2.27
N ILE A 156 -16.48 -5.91 -2.14
CA ILE A 156 -15.30 -6.57 -2.72
C ILE A 156 -15.31 -6.44 -4.25
N ILE A 157 -16.44 -6.76 -4.89
CA ILE A 157 -16.60 -6.70 -6.35
C ILE A 157 -16.44 -5.26 -6.83
N ALA A 158 -17.02 -4.27 -6.15
CA ALA A 158 -16.93 -2.87 -6.55
C ALA A 158 -15.47 -2.37 -6.55
N LEU A 159 -14.73 -2.60 -5.47
CA LEU A 159 -13.31 -2.22 -5.38
C LEU A 159 -12.44 -2.99 -6.39
N GLY A 160 -12.68 -4.29 -6.53
CA GLY A 160 -11.97 -5.14 -7.48
C GLY A 160 -12.20 -4.71 -8.93
N VAL A 161 -13.45 -4.55 -9.35
CA VAL A 161 -13.82 -4.14 -10.71
C VAL A 161 -13.29 -2.74 -11.03
N ALA A 162 -13.47 -1.76 -10.13
CA ALA A 162 -12.93 -0.42 -10.32
C ALA A 162 -11.42 -0.47 -10.58
N THR A 163 -10.70 -1.31 -9.84
CA THR A 163 -9.25 -1.46 -9.98
C THR A 163 -8.84 -2.20 -11.26
N ILE A 164 -9.57 -3.25 -11.63
CA ILE A 164 -9.32 -4.02 -12.86
C ILE A 164 -9.43 -3.12 -14.08
N VAL A 165 -10.46 -2.27 -14.16
CA VAL A 165 -10.77 -1.47 -15.37
C VAL A 165 -9.61 -0.59 -15.78
N TYR A 166 -9.08 0.25 -14.87
CA TYR A 166 -7.99 1.16 -15.27
C TYR A 166 -6.65 0.43 -15.42
N THR A 167 -6.42 -0.64 -14.65
CA THR A 167 -5.19 -1.45 -14.76
C THR A 167 -5.14 -2.17 -16.10
N PHE A 168 -6.26 -2.72 -16.55
CA PHE A 168 -6.42 -3.35 -17.86
C PHE A 168 -6.17 -2.37 -19.02
N ALA A 169 -6.66 -1.14 -18.88
CA ALA A 169 -6.57 -0.14 -19.94
C ALA A 169 -5.12 0.30 -20.19
N GLY A 170 -4.38 0.65 -19.13
CA GLY A 170 -3.11 1.35 -19.25
C GLY A 170 -1.85 0.66 -18.70
N GLY A 171 -2.00 -0.51 -18.08
CA GLY A 171 -0.88 -1.23 -17.48
C GLY A 171 -0.13 -0.38 -16.44
N ILE A 172 1.18 -0.59 -16.31
CA ILE A 172 1.98 0.04 -15.25
C ILE A 172 2.01 1.58 -15.35
N ARG A 173 1.86 2.15 -16.56
CA ARG A 173 1.78 3.61 -16.71
C ARG A 173 0.55 4.17 -16.00
N ALA A 174 -0.62 3.56 -16.23
CA ALA A 174 -1.83 3.97 -15.52
C ALA A 174 -1.66 3.77 -14.02
N VAL A 175 -1.12 2.62 -13.59
CA VAL A 175 -0.86 2.30 -12.17
C VAL A 175 0.00 3.38 -11.50
N ILE A 176 1.17 3.72 -12.06
CA ILE A 176 2.09 4.70 -11.43
C ILE A 176 1.44 6.09 -11.32
N TRP A 177 0.67 6.50 -12.32
CA TRP A 177 -0.02 7.80 -12.28
C TRP A 177 -1.20 7.82 -11.31
N THR A 178 -2.00 6.74 -11.26
CA THR A 178 -3.07 6.63 -10.27
C THR A 178 -2.50 6.57 -8.86
N ASP A 179 -1.39 5.85 -8.67
CA ASP A 179 -0.70 5.75 -7.38
C ASP A 179 -0.19 7.12 -6.90
N PHE A 180 0.33 7.96 -7.80
CA PHE A 180 0.76 9.32 -7.44
C PHE A 180 -0.40 10.13 -6.86
N ILE A 181 -1.57 10.12 -7.51
CA ILE A 181 -2.76 10.81 -6.99
C ILE A 181 -3.21 10.16 -5.69
N GLN A 182 -3.27 8.84 -5.63
CA GLN A 182 -3.67 8.08 -4.45
C GLN A 182 -2.76 8.36 -3.25
N PHE A 183 -1.45 8.46 -3.45
CA PHE A 183 -0.47 8.89 -2.45
C PHE A 183 -0.82 10.26 -1.86
N VAL A 184 -1.02 11.24 -2.73
CA VAL A 184 -1.38 12.60 -2.30
C VAL A 184 -2.71 12.60 -1.54
N VAL A 185 -3.72 11.90 -2.07
CA VAL A 185 -5.05 11.83 -1.46
C VAL A 185 -4.98 11.19 -0.08
N TYR A 186 -4.30 10.05 0.09
CA TYR A 186 -4.25 9.41 1.40
C TYR A 186 -3.41 10.17 2.42
N MET A 187 -2.31 10.82 1.99
CA MET A 187 -1.51 11.63 2.89
C MET A 187 -2.27 12.88 3.36
N LEU A 188 -2.99 13.54 2.45
CA LEU A 188 -3.86 14.66 2.81
C LEU A 188 -5.03 14.20 3.69
N GLY A 189 -5.66 13.07 3.38
CA GLY A 189 -6.73 12.50 4.20
C GLY A 189 -6.27 12.21 5.64
N ALA A 190 -5.07 11.63 5.80
CA ALA A 190 -4.48 11.41 7.11
C ALA A 190 -4.17 12.72 7.85
N ALA A 191 -3.61 13.72 7.16
CA ALA A 191 -3.33 15.02 7.77
C ALA A 191 -4.59 15.78 8.18
N ILE A 192 -5.65 15.74 7.36
CA ILE A 192 -6.97 16.33 7.68
C ILE A 192 -7.55 15.62 8.90
N ALA A 193 -7.55 14.28 8.92
CA ALA A 193 -8.04 13.50 10.04
C ALA A 193 -7.28 13.82 11.33
N PHE A 194 -5.95 13.97 11.25
CA PHE A 194 -5.12 14.38 12.38
C PHE A 194 -5.46 15.78 12.89
N GLY A 195 -5.65 16.76 12.00
CA GLY A 195 -6.03 18.11 12.38
C GLY A 195 -7.37 18.17 13.11
N ILE A 196 -8.38 17.45 12.61
CA ILE A 196 -9.71 17.36 13.25
C ILE A 196 -9.63 16.64 14.59
N LEU A 197 -8.81 15.58 14.68
CA LEU A 197 -8.57 14.88 15.93
C LEU A 197 -7.97 15.79 16.99
N LEU A 198 -6.98 16.62 16.64
CA LEU A 198 -6.40 17.58 17.58
C LEU A 198 -7.38 18.65 18.04
N ASP A 199 -8.25 19.13 17.16
CA ASP A 199 -9.32 20.08 17.50
C ASP A 199 -10.40 19.44 18.40
N SER A 200 -10.55 18.12 18.34
CA SER A 200 -11.49 17.34 19.16
C SER A 200 -10.94 16.97 20.55
N ILE A 201 -9.73 17.41 20.90
CA ILE A 201 -9.08 17.16 22.19
C ILE A 201 -9.02 18.47 22.96
N ASP A 202 -9.60 18.49 24.16
CA ASP A 202 -9.51 19.64 25.05
C ASP A 202 -8.03 19.86 25.44
N GLY A 203 -7.48 21.02 25.04
CA GLY A 203 -6.06 21.35 25.19
C GLY A 203 -5.17 20.96 24.01
N GLY A 204 -5.74 20.37 22.96
CA GLY A 204 -5.08 20.06 21.69
C GLY A 204 -3.77 19.28 21.83
N TRP A 205 -2.76 19.64 21.04
CA TRP A 205 -1.45 18.97 21.08
C TRP A 205 -0.75 19.01 22.45
N GLY A 206 -0.99 20.07 23.24
CA GLY A 206 -0.45 20.17 24.60
C GLY A 206 -0.93 19.01 25.46
N ALA A 207 -2.25 18.81 25.50
CA ALA A 207 -2.88 17.70 26.21
C ALA A 207 -2.43 16.33 25.67
N VAL A 208 -2.25 16.18 24.35
CA VAL A 208 -1.71 14.94 23.76
C VAL A 208 -0.36 14.59 24.37
N THR A 209 0.57 15.54 24.41
CA THR A 209 1.92 15.27 24.93
C THR A 209 1.96 15.05 26.44
N GLU A 210 1.09 15.74 27.19
CA GLU A 210 0.98 15.58 28.64
C GLU A 210 0.44 14.19 28.98
N LEU A 211 -0.71 13.81 28.41
CA LEU A 211 -1.34 12.51 28.63
C LEU A 211 -0.45 11.36 28.17
N ALA A 212 0.22 11.50 27.01
CA ALA A 212 1.11 10.49 26.47
C ALA A 212 2.32 10.19 27.38
N ARG A 213 2.86 11.22 28.05
CA ARG A 213 3.99 11.07 28.98
C ARG A 213 3.57 10.66 30.39
N ALA A 214 2.36 11.05 30.80
CA ALA A 214 1.80 10.72 32.11
C ALA A 214 1.28 9.26 32.19
N GLU A 215 1.28 8.52 31.07
CA GLU A 215 0.78 7.16 31.03
C GLU A 215 1.58 6.23 31.95
N LEU A 216 0.86 5.49 32.80
CA LEU A 216 1.45 4.67 33.86
C LEU A 216 2.26 3.48 33.33
N THR A 217 1.93 2.98 32.14
CA THR A 217 2.60 1.82 31.53
C THR A 217 3.83 2.21 30.71
N GLY A 218 4.14 3.50 30.58
CA GLY A 218 5.34 4.00 29.89
C GLY A 218 5.07 5.19 28.98
N ASP A 219 6.12 5.95 28.69
CA ASP A 219 6.06 7.11 27.80
C ASP A 219 5.70 6.72 26.37
N LYS A 220 4.50 7.06 25.92
CA LYS A 220 4.01 6.76 24.57
C LYS A 220 4.78 7.52 23.48
N LEU A 221 5.53 8.57 23.82
CA LEU A 221 6.37 9.31 22.88
C LEU A 221 7.77 8.70 22.75
N ARG A 222 8.08 7.61 23.45
CA ARG A 222 9.37 6.92 23.32
C ARG A 222 9.53 6.33 21.92
N VAL A 223 10.59 6.75 21.22
CA VAL A 223 10.92 6.28 19.86
C VAL A 223 11.96 5.16 19.89
N PHE A 224 12.97 5.26 20.75
CA PHE A 224 14.12 4.36 20.73
C PHE A 224 14.11 3.39 21.90
N HIS A 225 14.29 2.11 21.56
CA HIS A 225 14.38 0.99 22.49
C HIS A 225 15.69 0.25 22.22
N PHE A 226 16.77 0.64 22.89
CA PHE A 226 18.12 0.11 22.64
C PHE A 226 18.40 -1.24 23.31
N ASP A 227 17.43 -1.77 24.04
CA ASP A 227 17.50 -3.07 24.68
C ASP A 227 17.84 -4.17 23.66
N PHE A 228 18.74 -5.08 24.04
CA PHE A 228 19.10 -6.22 23.21
C PHE A 228 18.33 -7.45 23.69
N ASP A 229 17.24 -7.74 23.00
CA ASP A 229 16.43 -8.93 23.21
C ASP A 229 15.99 -9.52 21.86
N LEU A 230 15.90 -10.85 21.80
CA LEU A 230 15.54 -11.59 20.59
C LEU A 230 14.03 -11.85 20.49
N THR A 231 13.27 -11.56 21.54
CA THR A 231 11.81 -11.78 21.58
C THR A 231 11.00 -10.50 21.44
N GLY A 232 11.58 -9.36 21.83
CA GLY A 232 10.95 -8.05 21.78
C GLY A 232 10.68 -7.57 20.35
N THR A 233 9.47 -7.08 20.13
CA THR A 233 9.09 -6.42 18.89
C THR A 233 9.51 -4.95 18.91
N TYR A 234 9.88 -4.41 17.74
CA TYR A 234 10.23 -2.99 17.58
C TYR A 234 11.33 -2.51 18.54
N LEU A 235 12.40 -3.30 18.71
CA LEU A 235 13.65 -2.85 19.33
C LEU A 235 14.57 -2.22 18.28
N PHE A 236 15.53 -1.39 18.68
CA PHE A 236 16.38 -0.64 17.76
C PHE A 236 17.13 -1.56 16.80
N TRP A 237 17.83 -2.55 17.35
CA TRP A 237 18.63 -3.49 16.56
C TRP A 237 17.76 -4.40 15.70
N ALA A 238 16.65 -4.90 16.26
CA ALA A 238 15.69 -5.73 15.54
C ALA A 238 15.02 -4.96 14.39
N GLY A 239 14.62 -3.71 14.62
CA GLY A 239 14.00 -2.82 13.63
C GLY A 239 14.98 -2.40 12.54
N LEU A 240 16.21 -2.02 12.90
CA LEU A 240 17.23 -1.59 11.95
C LEU A 240 17.69 -2.74 11.04
N ILE A 241 18.07 -3.88 11.62
CA ILE A 241 18.58 -5.04 10.87
C ILE A 241 17.43 -5.76 10.18
N GLY A 242 16.36 -6.08 10.92
CA GLY A 242 15.19 -6.77 10.38
C GLY A 242 14.46 -5.94 9.34
N GLY A 243 14.30 -4.63 9.57
CA GLY A 243 13.77 -3.71 8.56
C GLY A 243 14.67 -3.61 7.33
N GLY A 244 15.99 -3.59 7.50
CA GLY A 244 16.94 -3.62 6.39
C GLY A 244 16.80 -4.87 5.53
N ILE A 245 16.79 -6.05 6.15
CA ILE A 245 16.60 -7.34 5.46
C ILE A 245 15.22 -7.38 4.78
N LEU A 246 14.17 -6.97 5.47
CA LEU A 246 12.81 -6.92 4.93
C LEU A 246 12.72 -6.00 3.72
N ALA A 247 13.36 -4.83 3.76
CA ALA A 247 13.41 -3.91 2.62
C ALA A 247 14.25 -4.47 1.47
N VAL A 248 15.35 -5.17 1.72
CA VAL A 248 16.08 -5.88 0.65
C VAL A 248 15.20 -6.94 -0.02
N GLY A 249 14.37 -7.67 0.74
CA GLY A 249 13.40 -8.60 0.17
C GLY A 249 12.31 -7.88 -0.64
N THR A 250 11.50 -7.07 0.05
CA THR A 250 10.31 -6.42 -0.51
C THR A 250 10.60 -5.40 -1.62
N HIS A 251 11.74 -4.71 -1.56
CA HIS A 251 12.10 -3.70 -2.56
C HIS A 251 13.18 -4.17 -3.51
N GLY A 252 13.93 -5.21 -3.14
CA GLY A 252 15.02 -5.72 -3.95
C GLY A 252 14.61 -6.82 -4.91
N VAL A 253 13.72 -7.73 -4.54
CA VAL A 253 13.39 -8.92 -5.35
C VAL A 253 11.91 -9.08 -5.68
N ASP A 254 11.05 -8.28 -5.06
CA ASP A 254 9.62 -8.29 -5.36
C ASP A 254 9.32 -7.59 -6.68
N GLN A 255 8.59 -8.27 -7.57
CA GLN A 255 8.26 -7.74 -8.88
C GLN A 255 7.47 -6.43 -8.79
N LEU A 256 6.60 -6.24 -7.77
CA LEU A 256 5.84 -4.99 -7.63
C LEU A 256 6.76 -3.77 -7.61
N MET A 257 7.88 -3.88 -6.89
CA MET A 257 8.81 -2.78 -6.71
C MET A 257 9.80 -2.71 -7.86
N VAL A 258 10.35 -3.84 -8.29
CA VAL A 258 11.32 -3.87 -9.41
C VAL A 258 10.71 -3.33 -10.70
N GLN A 259 9.45 -3.65 -10.99
CA GLN A 259 8.75 -3.17 -12.19
C GLN A 259 8.63 -1.64 -12.24
N ARG A 260 8.50 -0.98 -11.08
CA ARG A 260 8.48 0.50 -10.99
C ARG A 260 9.83 1.09 -11.33
N TYR A 261 10.91 0.46 -10.87
CA TYR A 261 12.25 0.90 -11.21
C TYR A 261 12.49 0.76 -12.71
N LEU A 262 12.12 -0.38 -13.29
CA LEU A 262 12.23 -0.63 -14.73
C LEU A 262 11.39 0.32 -15.58
N SER A 263 10.39 0.98 -14.98
CA SER A 263 9.57 1.99 -15.65
C SER A 263 10.18 3.39 -15.65
N ALA A 264 11.22 3.64 -14.86
CA ALA A 264 11.88 4.94 -14.77
C ALA A 264 12.74 5.25 -16.00
N ARG A 265 12.93 6.55 -16.27
CA ARG A 265 13.76 7.08 -17.38
C ARG A 265 15.21 6.62 -17.37
N SER A 266 15.76 6.43 -16.18
CA SER A 266 17.14 6.02 -16.02
C SER A 266 17.35 5.30 -14.69
N GLN A 267 18.44 4.54 -14.60
CA GLN A 267 18.86 3.90 -13.35
C GLN A 267 19.08 4.93 -12.24
N GLY A 268 19.61 6.12 -12.58
CA GLY A 268 19.84 7.20 -11.61
C GLY A 268 18.52 7.72 -11.03
N GLU A 269 17.51 7.92 -11.88
CA GLU A 269 16.16 8.32 -11.46
C GLU A 269 15.48 7.24 -10.60
N ALA A 270 15.57 5.97 -10.99
CA ALA A 270 15.08 4.86 -10.18
C ALA A 270 15.79 4.78 -8.81
N ALA A 271 17.10 4.98 -8.78
CA ALA A 271 17.88 4.96 -7.53
C ALA A 271 17.48 6.12 -6.60
N LEU A 272 17.28 7.31 -7.16
CA LEU A 272 16.82 8.47 -6.43
C LEU A 272 15.42 8.24 -5.84
N ALA A 273 14.48 7.77 -6.66
CA ALA A 273 13.13 7.44 -6.24
C ALA A 273 13.13 6.41 -5.10
N LEU A 274 13.90 5.33 -5.25
CA LEU A 274 13.99 4.27 -4.25
C LEU A 274 14.61 4.76 -2.93
N ARG A 275 15.70 5.52 -2.95
CA ARG A 275 16.32 6.02 -1.71
C ARG A 275 15.41 7.01 -0.97
N LEU A 276 14.85 7.98 -1.70
CA LEU A 276 13.97 8.99 -1.11
C LEU A 276 12.65 8.39 -0.61
N SER A 277 12.13 7.35 -1.26
CA SER A 277 10.91 6.67 -0.79
C SER A 277 11.05 6.15 0.64
N GLY A 278 12.25 5.72 1.08
CA GLY A 278 12.47 5.28 2.46
C GLY A 278 12.31 6.42 3.48
N ILE A 279 12.72 7.63 3.12
CA ILE A 279 12.54 8.82 3.95
C ILE A 279 11.06 9.21 4.00
N VAL A 280 10.37 9.16 2.86
CA VAL A 280 8.93 9.47 2.81
C VAL A 280 8.11 8.48 3.64
N VAL A 281 8.43 7.19 3.59
CA VAL A 281 7.77 6.16 4.42
C VAL A 281 8.02 6.38 5.91
N LEU A 282 9.24 6.77 6.30
CA LEU A 282 9.54 7.14 7.68
C LEU A 282 8.63 8.29 8.16
N LEU A 283 8.50 9.35 7.35
CA LEU A 283 7.65 10.50 7.69
C LEU A 283 6.16 10.13 7.71
N GLN A 284 5.72 9.28 6.79
CA GLN A 284 4.36 8.77 6.75
C GLN A 284 4.02 7.94 8.01
N PHE A 285 4.90 7.01 8.40
CA PHE A 285 4.69 6.24 9.63
C PHE A 285 4.75 7.12 10.87
N ALA A 286 5.59 8.15 10.90
CA ALA A 286 5.57 9.12 11.98
C ALA A 286 4.20 9.81 12.08
N LEU A 287 3.62 10.28 10.97
CA LEU A 287 2.27 10.84 10.97
C LEU A 287 1.24 9.85 11.50
N PHE A 288 1.24 8.60 11.03
CA PHE A 288 0.28 7.59 11.46
C PHE A 288 0.42 7.25 12.95
N LEU A 289 1.64 7.14 13.48
CA LEU A 289 1.86 6.88 14.89
C LEU A 289 1.44 8.09 15.76
N LEU A 290 1.68 9.33 15.30
CA LEU A 290 1.22 10.53 16.00
C LEU A 290 -0.31 10.62 16.03
N ILE A 291 -1.00 10.18 14.96
CA ILE A 291 -2.47 9.99 14.99
C ILE A 291 -2.83 8.99 16.08
N GLY A 292 -2.12 7.87 16.21
CA GLY A 292 -2.33 6.88 17.26
C GLY A 292 -2.18 7.42 18.68
N THR A 293 -1.13 8.20 18.94
CA THR A 293 -0.92 8.88 20.22
C THR A 293 -2.01 9.92 20.51
N ALA A 294 -2.45 10.67 19.50
CA ALA A 294 -3.55 11.61 19.66
C ALA A 294 -4.90 10.90 19.88
N LEU A 295 -5.13 9.74 19.26
CA LEU A 295 -6.31 8.92 19.51
C LEU A 295 -6.34 8.42 20.97
N PHE A 296 -5.18 8.07 21.53
CA PHE A 296 -5.08 7.71 22.94
C PHE A 296 -5.53 8.88 23.82
N ALA A 297 -4.97 10.08 23.61
CA ALA A 297 -5.36 11.26 24.36
C ALA A 297 -6.86 11.59 24.22
N TYR A 298 -7.40 11.50 23.00
CA TYR A 298 -8.82 11.72 22.72
C TYR A 298 -9.72 10.75 23.49
N TYR A 299 -9.44 9.44 23.44
CA TYR A 299 -10.25 8.43 24.13
C TYR A 299 -10.01 8.39 25.65
N SER A 300 -8.89 8.94 26.15
CA SER A 300 -8.73 9.20 27.59
C SER A 300 -9.65 10.31 28.09
N GLN A 301 -9.93 11.33 27.28
CA GLN A 301 -10.91 12.38 27.59
C GLN A 301 -12.35 11.96 27.26
N ASN A 302 -12.52 11.11 26.24
CA ASN A 302 -13.82 10.66 25.72
C ASN A 302 -13.86 9.12 25.67
N PRO A 303 -14.02 8.43 26.81
CA PRO A 303 -13.98 6.97 26.85
C PRO A 303 -14.99 6.34 25.88
N PRO A 304 -14.58 5.35 25.06
CA PRO A 304 -15.51 4.65 24.19
C PRO A 304 -16.50 3.83 25.01
N ALA A 305 -17.69 3.60 24.46
CA ALA A 305 -18.74 2.82 25.16
C ALA A 305 -18.32 1.38 25.47
N GLU A 306 -17.52 0.79 24.58
CA GLU A 306 -16.88 -0.52 24.75
C GLU A 306 -15.39 -0.40 24.42
N SER A 307 -14.57 -1.23 25.06
CA SER A 307 -13.15 -1.29 24.74
C SER A 307 -12.93 -1.86 23.34
N PHE A 308 -11.94 -1.32 22.63
CA PHE A 308 -11.59 -1.80 21.29
C PHE A 308 -10.98 -3.20 21.36
N ALA A 309 -11.69 -4.20 20.80
CA ALA A 309 -11.18 -5.57 20.73
C ALA A 309 -9.92 -5.71 19.85
N LYS A 310 -9.76 -4.84 18.84
CA LYS A 310 -8.60 -4.80 17.95
C LYS A 310 -8.14 -3.35 17.78
N SER A 311 -6.82 -3.14 17.77
CA SER A 311 -6.23 -1.79 17.73
C SER A 311 -6.44 -1.06 16.40
N ASP A 312 -6.60 -1.78 15.30
CA ASP A 312 -6.91 -1.22 13.98
C ASP A 312 -8.33 -0.63 13.87
N ARG A 313 -9.23 -0.98 14.79
CA ARG A 313 -10.57 -0.37 14.88
C ARG A 313 -10.59 1.01 15.50
N VAL A 314 -9.55 1.40 16.25
CA VAL A 314 -9.52 2.68 16.99
C VAL A 314 -9.64 3.85 16.03
N PHE A 315 -8.77 3.89 15.01
CA PHE A 315 -8.79 4.98 14.03
C PHE A 315 -10.00 4.89 13.11
N ALA A 316 -10.39 3.69 12.69
CA ALA A 316 -11.59 3.49 11.87
C ALA A 316 -12.85 4.01 12.56
N THR A 317 -13.01 3.74 13.85
CA THR A 317 -14.15 4.21 14.65
C THR A 317 -14.14 5.73 14.76
N PHE A 318 -12.99 6.34 15.02
CA PHE A 318 -12.88 7.81 15.05
C PHE A 318 -13.27 8.43 13.70
N ILE A 319 -12.79 7.87 12.58
CA ILE A 319 -13.14 8.34 11.24
C ILE A 319 -14.66 8.30 11.04
N ILE A 320 -15.30 7.18 11.35
CA ILE A 320 -16.73 6.97 11.09
C ILE A 320 -17.60 7.83 12.00
N ASP A 321 -17.24 7.96 13.28
CA ASP A 321 -18.11 8.56 14.29
C ASP A 321 -17.91 10.06 14.47
N LYS A 322 -16.73 10.59 14.07
CA LYS A 322 -16.34 11.97 14.41
C LYS A 322 -16.00 12.84 13.21
N MET A 323 -15.81 12.28 12.01
CA MET A 323 -15.55 13.12 10.84
C MET A 323 -16.80 13.90 10.44
N PRO A 324 -16.70 15.22 10.19
CA PRO A 324 -17.80 16.01 9.67
C PRO A 324 -18.28 15.52 8.30
N ILE A 325 -19.54 15.83 8.00
CA ILE A 325 -20.13 15.59 6.67
C ILE A 325 -19.25 16.24 5.59
N GLY A 326 -18.96 15.49 4.55
CA GLY A 326 -18.07 15.84 3.45
C GLY A 326 -16.62 15.38 3.69
N VAL A 327 -16.10 15.57 4.90
CA VAL A 327 -14.73 15.17 5.25
C VAL A 327 -14.62 13.66 5.38
N LEU A 328 -15.65 13.00 5.94
CA LEU A 328 -15.71 11.54 5.99
C LEU A 328 -15.52 10.92 4.61
N GLY A 329 -16.22 11.43 3.58
CA GLY A 329 -16.07 10.99 2.19
C GLY A 329 -14.65 11.14 1.64
N ILE A 330 -13.96 12.23 1.98
CA ILE A 330 -12.55 12.46 1.60
C ILE A 330 -11.63 11.44 2.28
N VAL A 331 -11.78 11.23 3.59
CA VAL A 331 -10.95 10.29 4.36
C VAL A 331 -11.21 8.84 3.95
N LEU A 332 -12.47 8.48 3.63
CA LEU A 332 -12.79 7.19 3.03
C LEU A 332 -12.17 7.05 1.64
N GLY A 333 -12.21 8.09 0.82
CA GLY A 333 -11.51 8.13 -0.47
C GLY A 333 -10.02 7.82 -0.31
N ALA A 334 -9.36 8.51 0.64
CA ALA A 334 -7.97 8.26 1.06
C ALA A 334 -7.71 6.81 1.48
N LEU A 335 -8.62 6.22 2.28
CA LEU A 335 -8.50 4.83 2.70
C LEU A 335 -8.53 3.86 1.51
N PHE A 336 -9.44 4.07 0.56
CA PHE A 336 -9.56 3.23 -0.64
C PHE A 336 -8.46 3.53 -1.67
N SER A 337 -7.88 4.74 -1.67
CA SER A 337 -6.66 5.05 -2.43
C SER A 337 -5.56 4.04 -2.13
N ALA A 338 -5.32 3.75 -0.84
CA ALA A 338 -4.31 2.80 -0.41
C ALA A 338 -4.62 1.36 -0.89
N ALA A 339 -5.87 0.90 -0.75
CA ALA A 339 -6.27 -0.42 -1.25
C ALA A 339 -6.08 -0.60 -2.76
N MET A 340 -6.58 0.36 -3.55
CA MET A 340 -6.57 0.29 -5.01
C MET A 340 -5.15 0.35 -5.59
N SER A 341 -4.25 1.12 -4.96
CA SER A 341 -2.84 1.19 -5.37
C SER A 341 -2.14 -0.17 -5.27
N THR A 342 -2.23 -0.84 -4.12
CA THR A 342 -1.66 -2.19 -3.94
C THR A 342 -2.28 -3.20 -4.90
N LEU A 343 -3.61 -3.19 -5.03
CA LEU A 343 -4.33 -4.14 -5.87
C LEU A 343 -3.93 -3.98 -7.35
N SER A 344 -4.00 -2.77 -7.91
CA SER A 344 -3.65 -2.52 -9.32
C SER A 344 -2.21 -2.94 -9.67
N SER A 345 -1.28 -2.68 -8.76
CA SER A 345 0.11 -3.11 -8.87
C SER A 345 0.23 -4.62 -8.98
N SER A 346 -0.47 -5.34 -8.11
CA SER A 346 -0.44 -6.80 -8.05
C SER A 346 -0.99 -7.44 -9.32
N LEU A 347 -2.06 -6.88 -9.89
CA LEU A 347 -2.67 -7.35 -11.12
C LEU A 347 -1.73 -7.19 -12.31
N ASN A 348 -1.10 -6.02 -12.43
CA ASN A 348 -0.17 -5.76 -13.53
C ASN A 348 1.09 -6.62 -13.41
N SER A 349 1.73 -6.66 -12.24
CA SER A 349 2.95 -7.45 -12.02
C SER A 349 2.72 -8.95 -12.22
N SER A 350 1.59 -9.49 -11.74
CA SER A 350 1.28 -10.92 -11.90
C SER A 350 1.08 -11.29 -13.38
N ALA A 351 0.38 -10.43 -14.14
CA ALA A 351 0.23 -10.59 -15.58
C ALA A 351 1.58 -10.51 -16.30
N THR A 352 2.44 -9.53 -15.95
CA THR A 352 3.78 -9.39 -16.52
C THR A 352 4.65 -10.62 -16.26
N VAL A 353 4.66 -11.13 -15.04
CA VAL A 353 5.46 -12.32 -14.65
C VAL A 353 4.98 -13.56 -15.38
N LEU A 354 3.67 -13.83 -15.39
CA LEU A 354 3.14 -15.00 -16.07
C LEU A 354 3.48 -15.00 -17.57
N VAL A 355 3.35 -13.84 -18.21
CA VAL A 355 3.59 -13.70 -19.64
C VAL A 355 5.06 -13.82 -20.05
N ASN A 356 5.99 -13.27 -19.25
CA ASN A 356 7.41 -13.22 -19.63
C ASN A 356 8.22 -14.39 -19.06
N ASP A 357 7.86 -14.92 -17.90
CA ASP A 357 8.70 -15.90 -17.21
C ASP A 357 8.23 -17.34 -17.38
N ILE A 358 6.92 -17.54 -17.58
CA ILE A 358 6.30 -18.87 -17.66
C ILE A 358 5.94 -19.23 -19.11
N LEU A 359 5.28 -18.30 -19.82
CA LEU A 359 4.75 -18.54 -21.16
C LEU A 359 5.77 -18.18 -22.25
N THR A 360 5.74 -18.93 -23.36
CA THR A 360 6.55 -18.63 -24.55
C THR A 360 5.69 -17.93 -25.59
N ILE A 361 5.91 -16.62 -25.80
CA ILE A 361 5.10 -15.81 -26.73
C ILE A 361 6.00 -15.03 -27.69
N ASN A 362 5.85 -15.33 -28.99
CA ASN A 362 6.74 -14.81 -30.04
C ASN A 362 6.31 -13.45 -30.61
N SER A 363 5.03 -13.09 -30.53
CA SER A 363 4.52 -11.80 -31.04
C SER A 363 4.25 -10.82 -29.91
N ASP A 364 4.75 -9.59 -30.02
CA ASP A 364 4.47 -8.51 -29.06
C ASP A 364 2.97 -8.22 -28.93
N SER A 365 2.23 -8.28 -30.05
CA SER A 365 0.78 -8.06 -30.05
C SER A 365 0.02 -9.13 -29.25
N SER A 366 0.42 -10.40 -29.37
CA SER A 366 -0.14 -11.49 -28.57
C SER A 366 0.27 -11.37 -27.11
N ARG A 367 1.51 -10.95 -26.85
CA ARG A 367 2.04 -10.72 -25.50
C ARG A 367 1.26 -9.63 -24.77
N LEU A 368 1.03 -8.51 -25.42
CA LEU A 368 0.21 -7.41 -24.93
C LEU A 368 -1.24 -7.85 -24.67
N ARG A 369 -1.87 -8.52 -25.65
CA ARG A 369 -3.25 -8.97 -25.52
C ARG A 369 -3.41 -9.94 -24.35
N LEU A 370 -2.48 -10.88 -24.19
CA LEU A 370 -2.53 -11.85 -23.12
C LEU A 370 -2.28 -11.19 -21.76
N ALA A 371 -1.31 -10.29 -21.66
CA ALA A 371 -1.06 -9.54 -20.43
C ALA A 371 -2.30 -8.78 -19.97
N LYS A 372 -3.00 -8.11 -20.89
CA LYS A 372 -4.27 -7.43 -20.59
C LYS A 372 -5.32 -8.39 -20.03
N TRP A 373 -5.60 -9.51 -20.70
CA TRP A 373 -6.59 -10.47 -20.21
C TRP A 373 -6.18 -11.17 -18.91
N LEU A 374 -4.88 -11.40 -18.71
CA LEU A 374 -4.37 -11.93 -17.45
C LEU A 374 -4.51 -10.95 -16.28
N THR A 375 -4.42 -9.63 -16.52
CA THR A 375 -4.77 -8.62 -15.49
C THR A 375 -6.22 -8.81 -15.03
N VAL A 376 -7.15 -9.09 -15.94
CA VAL A 376 -8.55 -9.39 -15.58
C VAL A 376 -8.64 -10.71 -14.83
N ALA A 377 -7.97 -11.76 -15.32
CA ALA A 377 -8.00 -13.08 -14.68
C ALA A 377 -7.46 -13.06 -13.25
N PHE A 378 -6.33 -12.38 -13.01
CA PHE A 378 -5.79 -12.18 -11.66
C PHE A 378 -6.71 -11.34 -10.79
N GLY A 379 -7.41 -10.36 -11.37
CA GLY A 379 -8.41 -9.57 -10.63
C GLY A 379 -9.59 -10.39 -10.17
N ILE A 380 -10.11 -11.25 -11.06
CA ILE A 380 -11.16 -12.20 -10.69
C ILE A 380 -10.65 -13.16 -9.63
N ALA A 381 -9.43 -13.69 -9.77
CA ALA A 381 -8.85 -14.59 -8.77
C ALA A 381 -8.72 -13.91 -7.39
N GLN A 382 -8.27 -12.66 -7.33
CA GLN A 382 -8.17 -11.89 -6.09
C GLN A 382 -9.53 -11.55 -5.49
N ILE A 383 -10.55 -11.26 -6.31
CA ILE A 383 -11.94 -11.10 -5.86
C ILE A 383 -12.44 -12.41 -5.23
N VAL A 384 -12.20 -13.56 -5.87
CA VAL A 384 -12.58 -14.89 -5.34
C VAL A 384 -11.88 -15.18 -4.01
N VAL A 385 -10.58 -14.86 -3.91
CA VAL A 385 -9.84 -14.97 -2.64
C VAL A 385 -10.46 -14.04 -1.59
N GLY A 386 -10.77 -12.80 -1.94
CA GLY A 386 -11.40 -11.84 -1.03
C GLY A 386 -12.76 -12.32 -0.52
N ILE A 387 -13.60 -12.87 -1.40
CA ILE A 387 -14.89 -13.47 -1.02
C ILE A 387 -14.67 -14.68 -0.10
N SER A 388 -13.70 -15.54 -0.43
CA SER A 388 -13.31 -16.67 0.43
C SER A 388 -12.77 -16.24 1.79
N GLY A 389 -12.19 -15.03 1.89
CA GLY A 389 -11.67 -14.45 3.12
C GLY A 389 -12.73 -14.25 4.21
N GLN A 390 -13.99 -14.05 3.82
CA GLN A 390 -15.11 -13.91 4.77
C GLN A 390 -15.26 -15.15 5.66
N TRP A 391 -14.99 -16.34 5.11
CA TRP A 391 -15.13 -17.61 5.82
C TRP A 391 -14.02 -17.81 6.85
N LEU A 392 -12.85 -17.22 6.61
CA LEU A 392 -11.73 -17.23 7.56
C LEU A 392 -12.00 -16.33 8.76
N GLU A 393 -12.63 -15.17 8.56
CA GLU A 393 -13.02 -14.28 9.66
C GLU A 393 -14.10 -14.93 10.54
N SER A 394 -15.05 -15.67 9.98
CA SER A 394 -16.07 -16.38 10.79
C SER A 394 -15.51 -17.59 11.56
N SER A 395 -14.28 -18.02 11.27
CA SER A 395 -13.66 -19.22 11.85
C SER A 395 -12.67 -18.93 12.99
N VAL A 396 -12.36 -17.65 13.26
CA VAL A 396 -11.41 -17.17 14.28
C VAL A 396 -12.10 -16.13 15.14
#